data_AF-A0A959XWD1-F1
#
_entry.id   AF-A0A959XWD1-F1
#
_cell.length_a   1.000
_cell.length_b   1.000
_cell.length_c   1.000
_cell.angle_alpha   90.00
_cell.angle_beta   90.00
_cell.angle_gamma   90.00
#
_symmetry.space_group_name_H-M   'P 1'
#
loop_
_entity.id
_entity.type
_entity.pdbx_description
1 polymer ?
#
loop_
_entity_poly.entity_id
_entity_poly.type
_entity_poly.pdbx_seq_one_letter_code
_entity_poly.pdbx_strand_id
1 'polypeptide(L)'
;MAAMAGGGPTLPEGEVPAKELARLQRDIRFAEKKDRPAVLVGTLRQLRDLQMQYGAIDSALSTGLRVVQLYDISEDRLIMANDWRQLSRAAHRVGDLDGAIKAASRMVLILKTANDE
;
A
#
# COMPACT_ATOMS: atom_id res chain seq x y z
N MET A 1 -22.55 10.12 -40.09
CA MET A 1 -23.09 9.53 -38.84
C MET A 1 -21.92 9.27 -37.92
N ALA A 2 -22.00 9.75 -36.68
CA ALA A 2 -20.93 9.79 -35.69
C ALA A 2 -20.98 8.60 -34.70
N ALA A 3 -19.86 8.46 -33.96
CA ALA A 3 -19.66 7.75 -32.70
C ALA A 3 -19.43 6.22 -32.80
N MET A 4 -18.46 5.60 -32.10
CA MET A 4 -18.00 5.89 -30.73
C MET A 4 -16.48 5.65 -30.58
N ALA A 5 -15.82 6.67 -30.03
CA ALA A 5 -14.53 6.56 -29.38
C ALA A 5 -14.71 5.86 -28.01
N GLY A 6 -13.86 4.89 -27.72
CA GLY A 6 -13.78 4.23 -26.42
C GLY A 6 -12.35 3.78 -26.09
N GLY A 7 -11.34 4.44 -26.67
CA GLY A 7 -9.95 4.30 -26.23
C GLY A 7 -9.76 5.13 -24.98
N GLY A 8 -10.12 4.59 -23.82
CA GLY A 8 -9.65 5.14 -22.55
C GLY A 8 -8.11 5.18 -22.55
N PRO A 9 -7.47 6.16 -21.90
CA PRO A 9 -6.02 6.19 -21.82
C PRO A 9 -5.55 4.93 -21.09
N THR A 10 -5.11 3.94 -21.86
CA THR A 10 -4.24 2.87 -21.36
C THR A 10 -2.95 3.57 -20.99
N LEU A 11 -2.85 4.02 -19.74
CA LEU A 11 -1.60 4.45 -19.15
C LEU A 11 -0.60 3.32 -19.41
N PRO A 12 0.59 3.62 -19.96
CA PRO A 12 1.56 2.58 -20.29
C PRO A 12 1.84 1.78 -19.02
N GLU A 13 1.55 0.48 -19.08
CA GLU A 13 1.94 -0.46 -18.03
C GLU A 13 3.46 -0.36 -17.88
N GLY A 14 3.92 -0.01 -16.68
CA GLY A 14 5.35 -0.08 -16.34
C GLY A 14 5.97 1.17 -15.74
N GLU A 15 5.31 2.33 -15.72
CA GLU A 15 5.90 3.54 -15.13
C GLU A 15 4.94 4.27 -14.19
N VAL A 16 5.32 4.33 -12.91
CA VAL A 16 4.60 5.10 -11.90
C VAL A 16 4.56 6.57 -12.36
N PRO A 17 3.39 7.22 -12.43
CA PRO A 17 3.30 8.61 -12.89
C PRO A 17 4.22 9.52 -12.07
N ALA A 18 5.29 10.03 -12.68
CA ALA A 18 6.34 10.75 -11.98
C ALA A 18 5.81 11.96 -11.18
N LYS A 19 4.78 12.63 -11.71
CA LYS A 19 4.08 13.73 -11.02
C LYS A 19 3.39 13.27 -9.74
N GLU A 20 2.69 12.14 -9.79
CA GLU A 20 1.96 11.61 -8.64
C GLU A 20 2.92 11.02 -7.60
N LEU A 21 3.96 10.31 -8.05
CA LEU A 21 5.05 9.85 -7.19
C LEU A 21 5.73 11.01 -6.47
N ALA A 22 6.11 12.06 -7.20
CA ALA A 22 6.75 13.24 -6.62
C ALA A 22 5.82 14.00 -5.66
N ARG A 23 4.51 14.02 -5.93
CA ARG A 23 3.50 14.54 -5.01
C ARG A 23 3.48 13.72 -3.71
N LEU A 24 3.26 12.41 -3.79
CA LEU A 24 3.18 11.54 -2.62
C LEU A 24 4.46 11.56 -1.79
N GLN A 25 5.63 11.60 -2.42
CA GLN A 25 6.91 11.74 -1.73
C GLN A 25 7.06 13.07 -0.99
N ARG A 26 6.56 14.18 -1.55
CA ARG A 26 6.52 15.47 -0.85
C ARG A 26 5.58 15.41 0.35
N ASP A 27 4.41 14.82 0.18
CA ASP A 27 3.40 14.69 1.23
C ASP A 27 3.91 13.82 2.39
N ILE A 28 4.61 12.72 2.09
CA ILE A 28 5.32 11.88 3.09
C ILE A 28 6.33 12.73 3.88
N ARG A 29 7.25 13.42 3.20
CA ARG A 29 8.27 14.24 3.88
C ARG A 29 7.65 15.33 4.73
N PHE A 30 6.55 15.94 4.25
CA PHE A 30 5.82 16.95 5.00
C PHE A 30 5.16 16.35 6.25
N ALA A 31 4.49 15.20 6.12
CA ALA A 31 3.85 14.52 7.24
C ALA A 31 4.86 14.08 8.30
N GLU A 32 6.03 13.57 7.90
CA GLU A 32 7.13 13.23 8.81
C GLU A 32 7.66 14.47 9.55
N LYS A 33 7.94 15.55 8.81
CA LYS A 33 8.44 16.81 9.41
C LYS A 33 7.43 17.43 10.38
N LYS A 34 6.14 17.19 10.17
CA LYS A 34 5.05 17.72 11.00
C LYS A 34 4.56 16.73 12.07
N ASP A 35 5.20 15.58 12.19
CA ASP A 35 4.85 14.51 13.13
C ASP A 35 3.35 14.13 13.05
N ARG A 36 2.90 13.85 11.83
CA ARG A 36 1.50 13.49 11.53
C ARG A 36 1.40 12.03 11.11
N PRO A 37 1.43 11.07 12.05
CA PRO A 37 1.48 9.64 11.73
C PRO A 37 0.24 9.16 10.94
N ALA A 38 -0.95 9.65 11.26
CA ALA A 38 -2.16 9.28 10.53
C ALA A 38 -2.13 9.71 9.05
N VAL A 39 -1.63 10.93 8.78
CA VAL A 39 -1.46 11.43 7.41
C VAL A 39 -0.38 10.63 6.70
N LEU A 40 0.76 10.39 7.37
CA LEU A 40 1.87 9.61 6.84
C LEU A 40 1.43 8.21 6.41
N VAL A 41 0.70 7.49 7.27
CA VAL A 41 0.17 6.16 6.96
C VAL A 41 -0.76 6.20 5.76
N GLY A 42 -1.69 7.17 5.72
CA GLY A 42 -2.59 7.35 4.58
C GLY A 42 -1.85 7.56 3.26
N THR A 43 -0.85 8.44 3.25
CA THR A 43 -0.04 8.72 2.06
C THR A 43 0.83 7.54 1.65
N LEU A 44 1.39 6.78 2.61
CA LEU A 44 2.16 5.57 2.33
C LEU A 44 1.28 4.46 1.72
N ARG A 45 0.03 4.30 2.17
CA ARG A 45 -0.91 3.37 1.54
C ARG A 45 -1.16 3.74 0.08
N GLN A 46 -1.42 5.02 -0.20
CA GLN A 46 -1.59 5.51 -1.57
C GLN A 46 -0.37 5.24 -2.44
N LEU A 47 0.84 5.47 -1.90
CA LEU A 47 2.09 5.19 -2.60
C LEU A 47 2.26 3.70 -2.90
N ARG A 48 2.01 2.82 -1.93
CA ARG A 48 2.05 1.37 -2.11
C ARG A 48 1.08 0.93 -3.20
N ASP A 49 -0.16 1.41 -3.15
CA ASP A 49 -1.21 1.00 -4.09
C ASP A 49 -0.87 1.46 -5.51
N LEU A 50 -0.31 2.67 -5.65
CA LEU A 50 0.23 3.17 -6.92
C LEU A 50 1.37 2.29 -7.42
N GLN A 51 2.35 1.96 -6.58
CA GLN A 51 3.47 1.07 -6.96
C GLN A 51 2.98 -0.32 -7.38
N MET A 52 1.99 -0.89 -6.69
CA MET A 52 1.36 -2.16 -7.04
C MET A 52 0.65 -2.12 -8.39
N GLN A 53 -0.05 -1.02 -8.67
CA GLN A 53 -0.78 -0.80 -9.93
C GLN A 53 0.16 -0.74 -11.12
N TYR A 54 1.33 -0.10 -10.97
CA TYR A 54 2.30 0.08 -12.05
C TYR A 54 3.44 -0.95 -12.05
N GLY A 55 3.34 -2.02 -11.26
CA GLY A 55 4.30 -3.12 -11.29
C GLY A 55 5.61 -2.89 -10.54
N ALA A 56 5.76 -1.77 -9.81
CA ALA A 56 6.92 -1.49 -8.97
C ALA A 56 6.86 -2.28 -7.64
N ILE A 57 6.82 -3.61 -7.72
CA ILE A 57 6.46 -4.47 -6.58
C ILE A 57 7.49 -4.42 -5.44
N ASP A 58 8.80 -4.35 -5.74
CA ASP A 58 9.83 -4.21 -4.69
C ASP A 58 9.66 -2.91 -3.88
N SER A 59 9.28 -1.83 -4.57
CA SER A 59 8.99 -0.55 -3.92
C SER A 59 7.69 -0.62 -3.11
N ALA A 60 6.68 -1.34 -3.61
CA ALA A 60 5.44 -1.58 -2.88
C ALA A 60 5.67 -2.40 -1.61
N LEU A 61 6.53 -3.42 -1.66
CA LEU A 61 6.92 -4.23 -0.51
C LEU A 61 7.58 -3.34 0.56
N SER A 62 8.56 -2.52 0.15
CA SER A 62 9.26 -1.59 1.05
C SER A 62 8.30 -0.57 1.69
N THR A 63 7.39 -0.01 0.89
CA THR A 63 6.38 0.94 1.38
C THR A 63 5.39 0.26 2.32
N GLY A 64 4.96 -0.96 2.00
CA GLY A 64 4.07 -1.77 2.84
C GLY A 64 4.67 -2.13 4.20
N LEU A 65 5.96 -2.46 4.25
CA LEU A 65 6.69 -2.70 5.51
C LEU A 65 6.66 -1.46 6.39
N ARG A 66 6.87 -0.28 5.80
CA ARG A 66 6.82 0.99 6.52
C ARG A 66 5.42 1.31 7.03
N VAL A 67 4.37 1.01 6.26
CA VAL A 67 2.98 1.14 6.71
C VAL A 67 2.74 0.31 7.97
N VAL A 68 3.14 -0.97 7.98
CA VAL A 68 2.87 -1.85 9.13
C VAL A 68 3.74 -1.57 10.35
N GLN A 69 4.92 -0.96 10.18
CA GLN A 69 5.78 -0.50 11.28
C GLN A 69 5.23 0.73 11.99
N LEU A 70 4.41 1.53 11.32
CA LEU A 70 3.74 2.69 11.91
C LEU A 70 2.48 2.28 12.70
N TYR A 71 2.13 0.98 12.76
CA TYR A 71 0.93 0.47 13.44
C TYR A 71 1.06 0.15 14.92
N ASP A 72 1.93 0.84 15.64
CA ASP A 72 1.80 0.87 17.10
C ASP A 72 0.57 1.69 17.57
N ILE A 73 -0.26 2.21 16.65
CA ILE A 73 -1.18 3.34 16.90
C ILE A 73 -2.56 3.26 16.18
N SER A 74 -2.93 2.16 15.50
CA SER A 74 -4.25 2.10 14.82
C SER A 74 -5.27 1.36 15.67
N GLU A 75 -6.32 2.06 16.13
CA GLU A 75 -7.46 1.44 16.83
C GLU A 75 -8.29 0.54 15.89
N ASP A 76 -8.27 0.79 14.57
CA ASP A 76 -9.03 0.00 13.60
C ASP A 76 -8.25 -1.23 13.13
N ARG A 77 -8.62 -2.38 13.69
CA ARG A 77 -8.02 -3.68 13.38
C ARG A 77 -8.34 -4.17 11.97
N LEU A 78 -9.47 -3.80 11.38
CA LEU A 78 -9.83 -4.23 10.02
C LEU A 78 -8.94 -3.54 8.99
N ILE A 79 -8.68 -2.25 9.19
CA ILE A 79 -7.78 -1.49 8.34
C ILE A 79 -6.35 -2.06 8.44
N MET A 80 -5.87 -2.35 9.66
CA MET A 80 -4.57 -2.99 9.86
C MET A 80 -4.48 -4.34 9.13
N ALA A 81 -5.49 -5.20 9.28
CA ALA A 81 -5.53 -6.49 8.59
C ALA A 81 -5.44 -6.34 7.07
N ASN A 82 -6.12 -5.34 6.50
CA ASN A 82 -6.03 -5.05 5.07
C ASN A 82 -4.60 -4.65 4.64
N ASP A 83 -3.88 -3.87 5.45
CA ASP A 83 -2.50 -3.52 5.12
C ASP A 83 -1.55 -4.71 5.16
N TRP A 84 -1.72 -5.62 6.13
CA TRP A 84 -1.01 -6.89 6.17
C TRP A 84 -1.35 -7.77 4.96
N ARG A 85 -2.61 -7.75 4.49
CA ARG A 85 -3.01 -8.43 3.25
C ARG A 85 -2.25 -7.89 2.04
N GLN A 86 -2.16 -6.57 1.90
CA GLN A 86 -1.45 -5.96 0.77
C GLN A 86 0.05 -6.24 0.82
N LEU A 87 0.64 -6.23 2.02
CA LEU A 87 2.03 -6.61 2.22
C LEU A 87 2.27 -8.07 1.80
N SER A 88 1.41 -9.00 2.21
CA SER A 88 1.47 -10.40 1.81
C SER A 88 1.40 -10.57 0.28
N ARG A 89 0.51 -9.83 -0.38
CA ARG A 89 0.39 -9.83 -1.85
C ARG A 89 1.65 -9.29 -2.53
N ALA A 90 2.25 -8.22 -2.01
CA ALA A 90 3.49 -7.66 -2.55
C ALA A 90 4.65 -8.67 -2.40
N ALA A 91 4.82 -9.25 -1.21
CA ALA A 91 5.85 -10.27 -0.94
C ALA A 91 5.70 -11.49 -1.86
N HIS A 92 4.47 -11.99 -2.04
CA HIS A 92 4.22 -13.10 -2.96
C HIS A 92 4.59 -12.76 -4.41
N ARG A 93 4.28 -11.54 -4.87
CA ARG A 93 4.58 -11.10 -6.25
C ARG A 93 6.07 -10.93 -6.53
N VAL A 94 6.90 -10.67 -5.51
CA VAL A 94 8.37 -10.65 -5.64
C VAL A 94 9.02 -12.03 -5.41
N GLY A 95 8.23 -13.06 -5.10
CA GLY A 95 8.73 -14.41 -4.82
C GLY A 95 9.19 -14.63 -3.37
N ASP A 96 8.99 -13.67 -2.47
CA ASP A 96 9.23 -13.83 -1.02
C ASP A 96 8.05 -14.56 -0.37
N LEU A 97 8.03 -15.88 -0.53
CA LEU A 97 6.96 -16.73 0.01
C LEU A 97 6.95 -16.74 1.55
N ASP A 98 8.11 -16.71 2.19
CA ASP A 98 8.22 -16.68 3.65
C ASP A 98 7.66 -15.37 4.21
N GLY A 99 8.00 -14.23 3.61
CA GLY A 99 7.43 -12.94 3.95
C GLY A 99 5.92 -12.89 3.70
N ALA A 100 5.46 -13.48 2.59
CA ALA A 100 4.03 -13.55 2.28
C ALA A 100 3.26 -14.34 3.34
N ILE A 101 3.78 -15.49 3.78
CA ILE A 101 3.18 -16.33 4.83
C ILE A 101 3.18 -15.61 6.17
N LYS A 102 4.29 -14.96 6.56
CA LYS A 102 4.38 -14.18 7.80
C LYS A 102 3.35 -13.05 7.82
N ALA A 103 3.24 -12.30 6.73
CA ALA A 103 2.28 -11.20 6.61
C ALA A 103 0.83 -11.70 6.64
N ALA A 104 0.52 -12.81 5.94
CA ALA A 104 -0.81 -13.43 5.97
C ALA A 104 -1.17 -13.95 7.36
N SER A 105 -0.21 -14.56 8.06
CA SER A 105 -0.39 -15.05 9.43
C SER A 105 -0.72 -13.90 10.39
N ARG A 106 -0.05 -12.76 10.24
CA ARG A 106 -0.32 -11.55 11.04
C ARG A 106 -1.70 -10.96 10.74
N MET A 107 -2.11 -10.92 9.47
CA MET A 107 -3.47 -10.53 9.07
C MET A 107 -4.53 -11.40 9.77
N VAL A 108 -4.37 -12.73 9.72
CA VAL A 108 -5.32 -13.67 10.34
C VAL A 108 -5.37 -13.47 11.85
N LEU A 109 -4.23 -13.27 12.50
CA LEU A 109 -4.19 -12.99 13.94
C LEU A 109 -4.99 -11.74 14.30
N ILE A 110 -4.78 -10.64 13.58
CA ILE A 110 -5.50 -9.38 13.81
C ILE A 110 -7.01 -9.56 13.65
N LEU A 111 -7.45 -10.24 12.58
CA LEU A 111 -8.87 -10.48 12.33
C LEU A 111 -9.52 -11.35 13.41
N LYS A 112 -8.83 -12.39 13.89
CA LYS A 112 -9.33 -13.20 15.02
C LYS A 112 -9.53 -12.34 16.25
N THR A 113 -8.50 -11.59 16.64
CA THR A 113 -8.56 -10.73 17.82
C THR A 113 -9.58 -9.60 17.69
N ALA A 114 -9.95 -9.19 16.48
CA ALA A 114 -10.99 -8.17 16.24
C ALA A 114 -12.41 -8.72 16.33
N ASN A 115 -12.58 -10.04 16.15
CA ASN A 115 -13.88 -10.70 16.20
C ASN A 115 -14.17 -11.31 17.60
N ASP A 116 -13.16 -11.31 18.47
CA ASP A 116 -13.23 -11.76 19.86
C ASP A 116 -13.50 -10.60 20.85
N GLU A 117 -13.69 -9.37 20.37
CA GLU A 117 -14.06 -8.15 21.12
C GLU A 117 -15.53 -7.77 20.92
#